data_AF-A0A966LBU6-F1
#
_entry.id   AF-A0A966LBU6-F1
#
_cell.length_a   1.000
_cell.length_b   1.000
_cell.length_c   1.000
_cell.angle_alpha   90.00
_cell.angle_beta   90.00
_cell.angle_gamma   90.00
#
_symmetry.space_group_name_H-M   'P 1'
#
loop_
_entity.id
_entity.type
_entity.pdbx_description
1 polymer ?
#
loop_
_entity_poly.entity_id
_entity_poly.type
_entity_poly.pdbx_seq_one_letter_code
_entity_poly.pdbx_strand_id
1 'polypeptide(L)'
;MDMADLLHRYFGTRDLAAVDAAALPDGIERMRVDFGMTQDRGARFALWTLLMVLGDAPDLDVAFTHEEDREAARNLMDMLAAAGPD
;
A
#
# COMPACT_ATOMS: atom_id res chain seq x y z
N MET A 1 7.89 3.84 9.24
CA MET A 1 8.08 4.25 7.84
C MET A 1 6.80 4.96 7.45
N ASP A 2 6.87 6.20 7.00
CA ASP A 2 5.68 7.01 6.69
C ASP A 2 5.26 6.87 5.23
N MET A 3 3.98 7.08 4.92
CA MET A 3 3.47 7.03 3.54
C MET A 3 4.20 8.00 2.60
N ALA A 4 4.49 9.22 3.07
CA ALA A 4 5.23 10.20 2.30
C ALA A 4 6.66 9.73 1.96
N ASP A 5 7.28 8.93 2.82
CA ASP A 5 8.60 8.36 2.59
C ASP A 5 8.56 7.25 1.53
N LEU A 6 7.51 6.40 1.57
CA LEU A 6 7.25 5.40 0.53
C LEU A 6 7.02 6.07 -0.83
N LEU A 7 6.17 7.10 -0.89
CA LEU A 7 5.93 7.84 -2.13
C LEU A 7 7.23 8.42 -2.68
N HIS A 8 8.06 9.01 -1.83
CA HIS A 8 9.32 9.60 -2.28
C HIS A 8 10.30 8.54 -2.78
N ARG A 9 10.33 7.37 -2.14
CA ARG A 9 11.17 6.24 -2.54
C ARG A 9 10.79 5.64 -3.89
N TYR A 10 9.49 5.50 -4.18
CA TYR A 10 9.02 4.83 -5.41
C TYR A 10 8.71 5.78 -6.57
N PHE A 11 8.26 6.99 -6.27
CA PHE A 11 7.79 7.98 -7.26
C PHE A 11 8.60 9.29 -7.24
N GLY A 12 9.55 9.45 -6.32
CA GLY A 12 10.36 10.67 -6.21
C GLY A 12 9.66 11.87 -5.57
N THR A 13 8.37 11.74 -5.24
CA THR A 13 7.53 12.80 -4.65
C THR A 13 6.94 12.36 -3.32
N ARG A 14 6.69 13.31 -2.41
CA ARG A 14 5.97 13.03 -1.13
C ARG A 14 4.46 13.19 -1.25
N ASP A 15 4.01 13.69 -2.40
CA ASP A 15 2.62 14.00 -2.67
C ASP A 15 2.07 13.03 -3.70
N LEU A 16 0.95 12.36 -3.36
CA LEU A 16 0.31 11.36 -4.21
C LEU A 16 -0.28 12.01 -5.49
N ALA A 17 -0.79 13.25 -5.40
CA ALA A 17 -1.35 13.95 -6.54
C ALA A 17 -0.28 14.43 -7.53
N ALA A 18 0.97 14.55 -7.09
CA ALA A 18 2.14 14.85 -7.92
C ALA A 18 2.79 13.61 -8.54
N VAL A 19 2.25 12.40 -8.34
CA VAL A 19 2.77 11.19 -8.98
C VAL A 19 2.43 11.22 -10.48
N ASP A 20 3.46 11.07 -11.32
CA ASP A 20 3.28 10.99 -12.77
C ASP A 20 2.57 9.69 -13.16
N ALA A 21 1.48 9.80 -13.93
CA ALA A 21 0.68 8.64 -14.33
C ALA A 21 1.45 7.64 -15.20
N ALA A 22 2.48 8.08 -15.93
CA ALA A 22 3.34 7.19 -16.70
C ALA A 22 4.36 6.44 -15.82
N ALA A 23 4.67 6.96 -14.62
CA ALA A 23 5.56 6.32 -13.65
C ALA A 23 4.83 5.37 -12.68
N LEU A 24 3.49 5.43 -12.62
CA LEU A 24 2.67 4.53 -11.81
C LEU A 24 2.96 3.05 -12.03
N PRO A 25 2.92 2.50 -13.26
CA PRO A 25 3.09 1.05 -13.46
C PRO A 25 4.47 0.56 -13.00
N ASP A 26 5.54 1.28 -13.33
CA ASP A 26 6.90 0.94 -12.89
C ASP A 26 7.06 1.03 -11.35
N GLY A 27 6.48 2.06 -10.73
CA GLY A 27 6.51 2.22 -9.28
C GLY A 27 5.75 1.10 -8.56
N ILE A 28 4.58 0.73 -9.07
CA ILE A 28 3.75 -0.36 -8.55
C ILE A 28 4.47 -1.71 -8.65
N GLU A 29 5.05 -2.03 -9.81
CA GLU A 29 5.83 -3.27 -10.00
C GLU A 29 6.97 -3.36 -8.99
N ARG A 30 7.71 -2.25 -8.81
CA ARG A 30 8.80 -2.21 -7.83
C ARG A 30 8.31 -2.38 -6.40
N MET A 31 7.19 -1.76 -6.05
CA MET A 31 6.55 -1.92 -4.74
C MET A 31 6.08 -3.37 -4.50
N ARG A 32 5.55 -4.06 -5.52
CA ARG A 32 5.18 -5.48 -5.41
C ARG A 32 6.39 -6.37 -5.13
N VAL A 33 7.51 -6.10 -5.78
CA VAL A 33 8.77 -6.83 -5.53
C VAL A 33 9.27 -6.58 -4.10
N ASP A 34 9.36 -5.33 -3.66
CA ASP A 34 9.74 -4.98 -2.28
C ASP A 34 8.76 -5.60 -1.27
N PHE A 35 7.45 -5.62 -1.56
CA PHE A 35 6.43 -6.24 -0.74
C PHE A 35 6.65 -7.75 -0.58
N GLY A 36 7.01 -8.46 -1.65
CA GLY A 36 7.35 -9.88 -1.61
C GLY A 36 8.60 -10.18 -0.76
N MET A 37 9.53 -9.23 -0.66
CA MET A 37 10.77 -9.36 0.11
C MET A 37 10.65 -8.87 1.57
N THR A 38 9.63 -8.08 1.88
CA THR A 38 9.45 -7.47 3.20
C THR A 38 8.99 -8.50 4.22
N GLN A 39 9.79 -8.69 5.27
CA GLN A 39 9.52 -9.59 6.41
C GLN A 39 8.94 -8.87 7.63
N ASP A 40 9.18 -7.56 7.75
CA ASP A 40 8.63 -6.76 8.86
C ASP A 40 7.14 -6.52 8.65
N ARG A 41 6.32 -6.90 9.63
CA ARG A 41 4.86 -6.82 9.52
C ARG A 41 4.37 -5.37 9.35
N GLY A 42 4.97 -4.43 10.09
CA GLY A 42 4.60 -3.02 10.03
C GLY A 42 4.92 -2.37 8.68
N ALA A 43 6.14 -2.60 8.18
CA ALA A 43 6.55 -2.15 6.85
C ALA A 43 5.72 -2.79 5.74
N ARG A 44 5.41 -4.08 5.88
CA ARG A 44 4.57 -4.83 4.93
C ARG A 44 3.16 -4.25 4.88
N PHE A 45 2.57 -3.95 6.04
CA PHE A 45 1.25 -3.31 6.13
C PHE A 45 1.23 -1.92 5.50
N ALA A 46 2.27 -1.10 5.74
CA ALA A 46 2.39 0.22 5.12
C ALA A 46 2.52 0.15 3.59
N LEU A 47 3.35 -0.77 3.08
CA LEU A 47 3.50 -1.03 1.65
C LEU A 47 2.19 -1.50 1.00
N TRP A 48 1.52 -2.45 1.64
CA TRP A 48 0.23 -2.96 1.18
C TRP A 48 -0.84 -1.88 1.15
N THR A 49 -0.87 -1.02 2.17
CA THR A 49 -1.81 0.12 2.25
C THR A 49 -1.61 1.07 1.07
N LEU A 50 -0.35 1.38 0.72
CA LEU A 50 -0.07 2.23 -0.44
C LEU A 50 -0.49 1.55 -1.76
N LEU A 51 -0.22 0.26 -1.93
CA LEU A 51 -0.71 -0.50 -3.10
C LEU A 51 -2.25 -0.49 -3.20
N MET A 52 -2.94 -0.53 -2.06
CA MET A 52 -4.40 -0.53 -2.00
C MET A 52 -4.97 0.81 -2.43
N VAL A 53 -4.40 1.92 -1.96
CA VAL A 53 -4.78 3.28 -2.40
C VAL A 53 -4.52 3.47 -3.90
N LEU A 54 -3.47 2.83 -4.44
CA LEU A 54 -3.15 2.84 -5.87
C LEU A 54 -4.03 1.87 -6.70
N GLY A 55 -4.91 1.08 -6.06
CA GLY A 55 -5.83 0.15 -6.72
C GLY A 55 -5.23 -1.19 -7.14
N ASP A 56 -4.06 -1.54 -6.60
CA ASP A 56 -3.24 -2.65 -7.08
C ASP A 56 -2.78 -3.60 -5.95
N ALA A 57 -3.37 -3.45 -4.76
CA ALA A 57 -3.05 -4.31 -3.61
C ALA A 57 -3.38 -5.80 -3.86
N PRO A 58 -2.48 -6.71 -3.43
CA PRO A 58 -2.78 -8.13 -3.40
C PRO A 58 -3.84 -8.46 -2.35
N ASP A 59 -4.55 -9.58 -2.58
CA ASP A 59 -5.54 -10.14 -1.66
C ASP A 59 -4.99 -10.34 -0.24
N LEU A 60 -5.85 -10.19 0.77
CA LEU A 60 -5.45 -10.27 2.18
C LEU A 60 -4.83 -11.62 2.55
N ASP A 61 -5.35 -12.72 1.99
CA ASP A 61 -4.82 -14.06 2.22
C ASP A 61 -3.45 -14.29 1.58
N VAL A 62 -3.11 -13.53 0.53
CA VAL A 62 -1.79 -13.54 -0.11
C VAL A 62 -0.84 -12.57 0.59
N ALA A 63 -1.36 -11.41 0.98
CA ALA A 63 -0.63 -10.33 1.59
C ALA A 63 -0.21 -10.67 3.02
N PHE A 64 -1.07 -11.29 3.80
CA PHE A 64 -0.87 -11.52 5.23
C PHE A 64 -1.13 -12.99 5.59
N THR A 65 -0.19 -13.59 6.32
CA THR A 65 -0.30 -14.97 6.78
C THR A 65 -1.14 -15.10 8.05
N HIS A 66 -1.08 -14.10 8.94
CA HIS A 66 -1.78 -14.13 10.22
C HIS A 66 -3.15 -13.46 10.11
N GLU A 67 -4.12 -14.01 10.83
CA GLU A 67 -5.49 -13.49 10.88
C GLU A 67 -5.54 -12.06 11.42
N GLU A 68 -4.77 -11.76 12.46
CA GLU A 68 -4.70 -10.44 13.08
C GLU A 68 -4.30 -9.33 12.08
N ASP A 69 -3.34 -9.63 11.19
CA ASP A 69 -2.89 -8.71 10.15
C ASP A 69 -3.99 -8.51 9.07
N ARG A 70 -4.75 -9.58 8.75
CA ARG A 70 -5.89 -9.50 7.82
C ARG A 70 -7.04 -8.70 8.42
N GLU A 71 -7.33 -8.88 9.70
CA GLU A 71 -8.35 -8.10 10.41
C GLU A 71 -7.97 -6.62 10.47
N ALA A 72 -6.71 -6.29 10.76
CA ALA A 72 -6.22 -4.91 10.71
C ALA A 72 -6.41 -4.30 9.31
N ALA A 73 -6.12 -5.06 8.25
CA ALA A 73 -6.29 -4.61 6.88
C ALA A 73 -7.78 -4.42 6.51
N ARG A 74 -8.67 -5.33 6.94
CA ARG A 74 -10.13 -5.18 6.78
C ARG A 74 -10.67 -3.97 7.50
N ASN A 75 -10.24 -3.74 8.75
CA ASN A 75 -10.63 -2.55 9.52
C ASN A 75 -10.20 -1.26 8.81
N LEU A 76 -9.01 -1.24 8.22
CA LEU A 76 -8.57 -0.09 7.42
C LEU A 76 -9.44 0.12 6.18
N MET A 77 -9.73 -0.94 5.43
CA MET A 77 -10.62 -0.87 4.26
C MET A 77 -12.01 -0.35 4.63
N ASP A 78 -12.58 -0.85 5.73
CA ASP A 78 -13.88 -0.42 6.24
C ASP A 78 -13.87 1.06 6.64
N MET A 79 -12.83 1.51 7.35
CA MET A 79 -12.66 2.93 7.68
C MET A 79 -12.55 3.82 6.44
N LEU A 80 -11.83 3.39 5.41
CA LEU A 80 -11.70 4.14 4.16
C LEU A 80 -13.00 4.16 3.36
N ALA A 81 -13.74 3.06 3.35
CA ALA A 81 -15.06 2.98 2.73
C ALA A 81 -16.06 3.89 3.46
N ALA A 82 -16.04 3.89 4.80
CA ALA A 82 -16.86 4.76 5.64
C ALA A 82 -16.46 6.25 5.54
N ALA A 83 -15.22 6.55 5.14
CA ALA A 83 -14.75 7.92 4.88
C ALA A 83 -15.01 8.39 3.43
N GLY A 84 -15.44 7.49 2.53
CA GLY A 84 -15.91 7.83 1.18
C GLY A 84 -17.27 8.55 1.24
N PRO A 85 -17.55 9.47 0.30
CA PRO A 85 -18.64 10.43 0.45
C PRO A 85 -20.02 9.76 0.35
N ASP A 86 -20.91 10.12 1.28
CA ASP A 86 -22.38 10.10 1.10
C ASP A 86 -22.79 10.82 -0.20
#